data_AF-A0A0F7DB82-F1
#
_entry.id   AF-A0A0F7DB82-F1
#
_cell.length_a   1.000
_cell.length_b   1.000
_cell.length_c   1.000
_cell.angle_alpha   90.00
_cell.angle_beta   90.00
_cell.angle_gamma   90.00
#
_symmetry.space_group_name_H-M   'P 1'
#
loop_
_entity.id
_entity.type
_entity.pdbx_description
1 polymer ?
#
loop_
_entity_poly.entity_id
_entity_poly.type
_entity_poly.pdbx_seq_one_letter_code
_entity_poly.pdbx_strand_id
1 'polypeptide(L)'
;MRLIVKTVTGLTKVRHRNEVGVTLASLSLSAKRVLFLALCQIDTKEMLDDDILEVDADFFSKATSLDKYASYAALKEGAKVLSSTTLVLNRDDLKNLADELGILSSKNKIPDRLDLNLTEFCAYYDHLATVRIKFTNTAKRYFSKLIGSENRYTTQVLKSVVLLNSVNSTNLYQVIRKYYSQNSSKKSFDISVDDLKEEMGLYTIEEGEKKYKYPKYSFFVRDVINKSINEIIEKTEINQLSFSVVGKKGRMAHMLRFEFSINEKSSSFSEDDMAFLEEFDKVVPPKKNK
;
A
#
# COMPACT_ATOMS: atom_id res chain seq x y z
N MET A 1 -17.93 -18.68 -7.05
CA MET A 1 -16.98 -19.42 -6.18
C MET A 1 -15.65 -18.68 -6.26
N ARG A 2 -15.30 -17.83 -5.28
CA ARG A 2 -14.02 -17.10 -5.31
C ARG A 2 -12.89 -18.02 -4.83
N LEU A 3 -11.78 -18.01 -5.56
CA LEU A 3 -10.53 -18.66 -5.16
C LEU A 3 -9.97 -17.90 -3.95
N ILE A 4 -10.04 -18.50 -2.77
CA ILE A 4 -9.30 -17.99 -1.61
C ILE A 4 -7.82 -18.19 -1.92
N VAL A 5 -7.08 -17.08 -2.05
CA VAL A 5 -5.63 -17.13 -2.28
C VAL A 5 -4.98 -17.67 -1.01
N LYS A 6 -4.57 -18.94 -1.04
CA LYS A 6 -3.90 -19.62 0.09
C LYS A 6 -2.38 -19.55 0.02
N THR A 7 -1.82 -19.07 -1.10
CA THR A 7 -0.38 -19.00 -1.33
C THR A 7 -0.04 -17.70 -2.04
N VAL A 8 0.91 -16.94 -1.49
CA VAL A 8 1.43 -15.72 -2.11
C VAL A 8 2.56 -16.10 -3.08
N THR A 9 2.32 -15.91 -4.37
CA THR A 9 3.34 -16.10 -5.40
C THR A 9 4.17 -14.83 -5.60
N GLY A 10 5.33 -14.95 -6.25
CA GLY A 10 6.14 -13.78 -6.66
C GLY A 10 5.41 -12.86 -7.66
N LEU A 11 4.35 -13.36 -8.29
CA LEU A 11 3.53 -12.63 -9.27
C LEU A 11 2.31 -11.95 -8.65
N THR A 12 1.99 -12.24 -7.38
CA THR A 12 0.79 -11.70 -6.73
C THR A 12 0.93 -10.18 -6.59
N LYS A 13 0.07 -9.45 -7.31
CA LYS A 13 0.03 -7.98 -7.30
C LYS A 13 -1.20 -7.52 -6.53
N VAL A 14 -1.00 -6.48 -5.72
CA VAL A 14 -2.06 -5.77 -5.00
C VAL A 14 -2.15 -4.35 -5.54
N ARG A 15 -3.37 -3.81 -5.59
CA ARG A 15 -3.61 -2.48 -6.14
C ARG A 15 -4.53 -1.69 -5.22
N HIS A 16 -4.29 -0.40 -5.18
CA HIS A 16 -5.18 0.56 -4.52
C HIS A 16 -5.10 1.90 -5.25
N ARG A 17 -6.13 2.73 -5.09
CA ARG A 17 -6.15 4.12 -5.53
C ARG A 17 -5.04 4.94 -4.86
N ASN A 18 -4.53 5.96 -5.53
CA ASN A 18 -3.42 6.77 -5.01
C ASN A 18 -3.83 7.58 -3.77
N GLU A 19 -5.10 7.95 -3.69
CA GLU A 19 -5.72 8.78 -2.66
C GLU A 19 -5.65 8.13 -1.27
N VAL A 20 -5.73 6.78 -1.19
CA VAL A 20 -5.62 6.06 0.09
C VAL A 20 -4.16 5.86 0.54
N GLY A 21 -3.17 6.28 -0.26
CA GLY A 21 -1.76 6.05 0.02
C GLY A 21 -1.30 6.56 1.39
N VAL A 22 -1.73 7.75 1.79
CA VAL A 22 -1.38 8.33 3.11
C VAL A 22 -2.03 7.53 4.25
N THR A 23 -3.26 7.06 4.05
CA THR A 23 -3.92 6.17 5.02
C THR A 23 -3.10 4.90 5.22
N LEU A 24 -2.68 4.25 4.12
CA LEU A 24 -1.84 3.05 4.17
C LEU A 24 -0.47 3.33 4.80
N ALA A 25 0.09 4.53 4.58
CA ALA A 25 1.36 4.95 5.17
C ALA A 25 1.30 5.02 6.71
N SER A 26 0.15 5.41 7.26
CA SER A 26 -0.07 5.58 8.71
C SER A 26 -0.22 4.28 9.51
N LEU A 27 -0.51 3.15 8.84
CA LEU A 27 -0.74 1.86 9.49
C LEU A 27 0.55 1.31 10.14
N SER A 28 0.39 0.53 11.22
CA SER A 28 1.46 -0.29 11.77
C SER A 28 1.90 -1.36 10.77
N LEU A 29 3.10 -1.93 10.96
CA LEU A 29 3.60 -2.96 10.06
C LEU A 29 2.68 -4.18 10.01
N SER A 30 2.18 -4.66 11.16
CA SER A 30 1.28 -5.80 11.18
C SER A 30 -0.06 -5.47 10.53
N ALA A 31 -0.61 -4.28 10.78
CA ALA A 31 -1.84 -3.83 10.13
C ALA A 31 -1.71 -3.77 8.61
N LYS A 32 -0.57 -3.30 8.08
CA LYS A 32 -0.29 -3.35 6.62
C LYS A 32 -0.27 -4.77 6.11
N ARG A 33 0.48 -5.66 6.76
CA ARG A 33 0.58 -7.08 6.35
C ARG A 33 -0.80 -7.73 6.31
N VAL A 34 -1.60 -7.57 7.36
CA VAL A 34 -2.98 -8.08 7.43
C VAL A 34 -3.82 -7.50 6.28
N LEU A 35 -3.78 -6.18 6.10
CA LEU A 35 -4.57 -5.51 5.08
C LEU A 35 -4.19 -5.98 3.67
N PHE A 36 -2.90 -6.00 3.32
CA PHE A 36 -2.47 -6.39 1.98
C PHE A 36 -2.70 -7.88 1.68
N LEU A 37 -2.66 -8.75 2.69
CA LEU A 37 -3.07 -10.15 2.57
C LEU A 37 -4.59 -10.32 2.43
N ALA A 38 -5.39 -9.40 2.96
CA ALA A 38 -6.82 -9.37 2.66
C ALA A 38 -7.07 -8.84 1.23
N LEU A 39 -6.41 -7.75 0.84
CA LEU A 39 -6.56 -7.13 -0.48
C LEU A 39 -6.15 -8.04 -1.64
N CYS A 40 -5.23 -9.00 -1.42
CA CYS A 40 -4.84 -9.93 -2.47
C CYS A 40 -5.93 -10.93 -2.86
N GLN A 41 -6.99 -11.04 -2.07
CA GLN A 41 -8.15 -11.91 -2.32
C GLN A 41 -9.22 -11.20 -3.16
N ILE A 42 -9.03 -9.91 -3.48
CA ILE A 42 -9.98 -9.07 -4.21
C ILE A 42 -9.62 -9.02 -5.69
N ASP A 43 -10.61 -9.23 -6.55
CA ASP A 43 -10.47 -8.82 -7.95
C ASP A 43 -10.63 -7.29 -8.07
N THR A 44 -9.49 -6.61 -8.21
CA THR A 44 -9.41 -5.15 -8.33
C THR A 44 -10.12 -4.57 -9.55
N LYS A 45 -10.52 -5.42 -10.52
CA LYS A 45 -11.21 -5.01 -11.75
C LYS A 45 -12.69 -4.78 -11.54
N GLU A 46 -13.29 -5.55 -10.64
CA GLU A 46 -14.71 -5.52 -10.35
C GLU A 46 -14.97 -4.64 -9.12
N MET A 47 -16.25 -4.37 -8.83
CA MET A 47 -16.61 -3.76 -7.55
C MET A 47 -16.46 -4.80 -6.45
N LEU A 48 -15.94 -4.40 -5.28
CA LEU A 48 -15.95 -5.32 -4.15
C LEU A 48 -17.38 -5.50 -3.64
N ASP A 49 -17.81 -6.74 -3.51
CA ASP A 49 -19.10 -7.11 -2.90
C ASP A 49 -19.09 -6.85 -1.39
N ASP A 50 -20.18 -7.18 -0.69
CA ASP A 50 -20.26 -7.15 0.79
C ASP A 50 -19.54 -8.32 1.49
N ASP A 51 -18.53 -8.87 0.83
CA ASP A 51 -17.81 -10.05 1.28
C ASP A 51 -16.93 -9.76 2.49
N ILE A 52 -16.83 -10.78 3.33
CA ILE A 52 -15.93 -10.82 4.48
C ILE A 52 -14.63 -11.48 4.02
N LEU A 53 -13.52 -10.76 4.15
CA LEU A 53 -12.19 -11.26 3.83
C LEU A 53 -11.57 -11.89 5.07
N GLU A 54 -10.86 -13.00 4.90
CA GLU A 54 -10.25 -13.75 5.99
C GLU A 54 -8.73 -13.84 5.83
N VAL A 55 -7.99 -13.63 6.91
CA VAL A 55 -6.53 -13.86 6.95
C VAL A 55 -6.24 -14.73 8.16
N ASP A 56 -5.92 -15.99 7.91
CA ASP A 56 -5.52 -16.94 8.95
C ASP A 56 -4.02 -16.86 9.26
N ALA A 57 -3.64 -17.32 10.44
CA ALA A 57 -2.27 -17.26 10.93
C ALA A 57 -1.28 -18.10 10.13
N ASP A 58 -1.72 -19.23 9.55
CA ASP A 58 -0.84 -20.07 8.75
C ASP A 58 -0.52 -19.40 7.41
N PHE A 59 -1.51 -18.80 6.75
CA PHE A 59 -1.31 -17.99 5.56
C PHE A 59 -0.42 -16.77 5.85
N PHE A 60 -0.70 -16.06 6.94
CA PHE A 60 0.09 -14.90 7.37
C PHE A 60 1.56 -15.28 7.66
N SER A 61 1.79 -16.36 8.41
CA SER A 61 3.13 -16.87 8.74
C SER A 61 3.91 -17.23 7.47
N LYS A 62 3.30 -17.97 6.54
CA LYS A 62 3.93 -18.35 5.27
C LYS A 62 4.28 -17.13 4.42
N ALA A 63 3.37 -16.16 4.32
CA ALA A 63 3.59 -14.97 3.50
C ALA A 63 4.66 -14.03 4.08
N THR A 64 4.72 -13.90 5.41
CA THR A 64 5.62 -12.95 6.11
C THR A 64 6.93 -13.58 6.56
N SER A 65 7.07 -14.91 6.48
CA SER A 65 8.19 -15.67 7.04
C SER A 65 8.39 -15.47 8.55
N LEU A 66 7.32 -15.09 9.26
CA LEU A 66 7.30 -15.03 10.72
C LEU A 66 6.97 -16.40 11.31
N ASP A 67 7.50 -16.70 12.49
CA ASP A 67 7.08 -17.88 13.23
C ASP A 67 5.59 -17.79 13.62
N LYS A 68 5.01 -18.94 13.99
CA LYS A 68 3.57 -19.01 14.30
C LYS A 68 3.18 -18.11 15.48
N TYR A 69 4.01 -18.02 16.52
CA TYR A 69 3.70 -17.22 17.71
C TYR A 69 3.70 -15.72 17.39
N ALA A 70 4.74 -15.24 16.71
CA ALA A 70 4.81 -13.86 16.23
C ALA A 70 3.66 -13.54 15.26
N SER A 71 3.25 -14.50 14.42
CA SER A 71 2.14 -14.33 13.49
C SER A 71 0.80 -14.11 14.21
N TYR A 72 0.49 -14.88 15.25
CA TYR A 72 -0.72 -14.66 16.05
C TYR A 72 -0.75 -13.27 16.70
N ALA A 73 0.36 -12.85 17.30
CA ALA A 73 0.46 -11.53 17.92
C ALA A 73 0.30 -10.40 16.90
N ALA A 74 0.94 -10.53 15.73
CA ALA A 74 0.86 -9.59 14.63
C ALA A 74 -0.56 -9.50 14.04
N LEU A 75 -1.27 -10.62 13.88
CA LEU A 75 -2.67 -10.63 13.44
C LEU A 75 -3.57 -9.89 14.42
N LYS A 76 -3.42 -10.15 15.72
CA LYS A 76 -4.24 -9.51 16.77
C LYS A 76 -4.00 -8.00 16.84
N GLU A 77 -2.74 -7.57 16.76
CA GLU A 77 -2.40 -6.14 16.70
C GLU A 77 -2.91 -5.50 15.41
N GLY A 78 -2.71 -6.16 14.26
CA GLY A 78 -3.18 -5.67 12.97
C GLY A 78 -4.70 -5.48 12.94
N ALA A 79 -5.47 -6.44 13.46
CA ALA A 79 -6.92 -6.34 13.53
C ALA A 79 -7.38 -5.17 14.42
N LYS A 80 -6.73 -5.00 15.58
CA LYS A 80 -7.01 -3.88 16.50
C LYS A 80 -6.74 -2.52 15.85
N VAL A 81 -5.66 -2.39 15.10
CA VAL A 81 -5.36 -1.13 14.40
C VAL A 81 -6.39 -0.89 13.30
N LEU A 82 -6.63 -1.87 12.42
CA LEU A 82 -7.53 -1.75 11.28
C LEU A 82 -8.99 -1.47 11.66
N SER A 83 -9.45 -1.95 12.81
CA SER A 83 -10.80 -1.64 13.32
C SER A 83 -10.97 -0.17 13.72
N SER A 84 -9.88 0.51 14.05
CA SER A 84 -9.86 1.93 14.47
C SER A 84 -9.37 2.90 13.39
N THR A 85 -8.91 2.40 12.24
CA THR A 85 -8.35 3.23 11.18
C THR A 85 -9.44 4.00 10.44
N THR A 86 -9.24 5.32 10.33
CA THR A 86 -10.00 6.20 9.45
C THR A 86 -9.22 6.54 8.18
N LEU A 87 -9.92 6.76 7.08
CA LEU A 87 -9.35 7.25 5.82
C LEU A 87 -8.80 8.67 6.03
N VAL A 88 -7.53 8.86 5.65
CA VAL A 88 -6.85 10.14 5.61
C VAL A 88 -6.78 10.58 4.15
N LEU A 89 -7.55 11.60 3.80
CA LEU A 89 -7.65 12.18 2.46
C LEU A 89 -7.12 13.61 2.47
N ASN A 90 -6.50 14.05 1.37
CA ASN A 90 -6.13 15.46 1.20
C ASN A 90 -7.40 16.30 0.89
N ARG A 91 -7.27 17.64 0.89
CA ARG A 91 -8.40 18.55 0.67
C ARG A 91 -9.11 18.34 -0.67
N ASP A 92 -8.35 18.06 -1.74
CA ASP A 92 -8.92 17.89 -3.07
C ASP A 92 -9.70 16.56 -3.17
N ASP A 93 -9.15 15.49 -2.62
CA ASP A 93 -9.78 14.18 -2.57
C ASP A 93 -11.00 14.17 -1.65
N LEU A 94 -10.94 14.91 -0.53
CA LEU A 94 -12.07 15.08 0.38
C LEU A 94 -13.19 15.87 -0.29
N LYS A 95 -12.87 16.90 -1.08
CA LYS A 95 -13.85 17.64 -1.88
C LYS A 95 -14.53 16.74 -2.90
N ASN A 96 -13.74 15.98 -3.68
CA ASN A 96 -14.29 15.04 -4.67
C ASN A 96 -15.20 14.01 -4.00
N LEU A 97 -14.79 13.48 -2.84
CA LEU A 97 -15.60 12.52 -2.10
C LEU A 97 -16.87 13.15 -1.52
N ALA A 98 -16.80 14.39 -1.00
CA ALA A 98 -17.96 15.11 -0.50
C ALA A 98 -19.01 15.33 -1.61
N ASP A 99 -18.54 15.72 -2.80
CA ASP A 99 -19.38 15.86 -4.00
C ASP A 99 -20.03 14.52 -4.38
N GLU A 100 -19.27 13.42 -4.40
CA GLU A 100 -19.78 12.08 -4.67
C GLU A 100 -20.80 11.59 -3.62
N LEU A 101 -20.65 11.99 -2.36
CA LEU A 101 -21.55 11.63 -1.27
C LEU A 101 -22.78 12.55 -1.19
N GLY A 102 -22.88 13.57 -2.04
CA GLY A 102 -23.96 14.55 -2.01
C GLY A 102 -23.91 15.48 -0.79
N ILE A 103 -22.76 15.58 -0.12
CA ILE A 103 -22.53 16.55 0.94
C ILE A 103 -22.30 17.89 0.25
N LEU A 104 -23.26 18.80 0.33
CA LEU A 104 -23.30 20.09 -0.39
C LEU A 104 -21.98 20.89 -0.33
N SER A 105 -21.09 20.69 -1.30
CA SER A 105 -19.85 21.48 -1.45
C SER A 105 -20.13 22.79 -2.18
N SER A 106 -20.78 23.76 -1.52
CA SER A 106 -20.52 25.15 -1.94
C SER A 106 -19.06 25.49 -1.58
N LYS A 107 -18.43 26.46 -2.28
CA LYS A 107 -17.01 26.81 -2.09
C LYS A 107 -16.57 27.03 -0.62
N ASN A 108 -17.50 27.25 0.31
CA ASN A 108 -17.25 27.49 1.74
C ASN A 108 -17.87 26.43 2.69
N LYS A 109 -18.29 25.26 2.20
CA LYS A 109 -18.93 24.20 3.02
C LYS A 109 -18.24 22.83 2.92
N ILE A 110 -16.96 22.79 2.53
CA ILE A 110 -16.19 21.56 2.56
C ILE A 110 -15.87 21.26 4.04
N PRO A 111 -16.18 20.06 4.56
CA PRO A 111 -15.86 19.74 5.94
C PRO A 111 -14.33 19.73 6.13
N ASP A 112 -13.86 20.36 7.21
CA ASP A 112 -12.42 20.37 7.55
C ASP A 112 -11.89 18.96 7.84
N ARG A 113 -12.80 18.04 8.20
CA ARG A 113 -12.51 16.63 8.50
C ARG A 113 -13.73 15.78 8.20
N LEU A 114 -13.52 14.63 7.56
CA LEU A 114 -14.53 13.61 7.31
C LEU A 114 -13.98 12.26 7.78
N ASP A 115 -14.42 11.84 8.97
CA ASP A 115 -13.95 10.60 9.58
C ASP A 115 -14.68 9.40 9.01
N LEU A 116 -14.05 8.77 8.03
CA LEU A 116 -14.58 7.59 7.37
C LEU A 116 -13.77 6.38 7.79
N ASN A 117 -14.40 5.45 8.49
CA ASN A 117 -13.73 4.21 8.86
C ASN A 117 -13.31 3.42 7.62
N LEU A 118 -12.11 2.83 7.68
CA LEU A 118 -11.62 1.91 6.67
C LEU A 118 -12.47 0.63 6.66
N THR A 119 -12.80 0.11 7.84
CA THR A 119 -13.53 -1.14 8.01
C THR A 119 -14.89 -0.90 8.66
N GLU A 120 -15.90 -1.64 8.22
CA GLU A 120 -17.19 -1.77 8.93
C GLU A 120 -16.98 -2.62 10.18
N PHE A 121 -16.20 -3.69 10.06
CA PHE A 121 -15.61 -4.39 11.19
C PHE A 121 -14.27 -5.01 10.82
N CYS A 122 -13.42 -5.17 11.83
CA CYS A 122 -12.23 -6.01 11.78
C CYS A 122 -12.12 -6.76 13.11
N ALA A 123 -12.20 -8.08 13.07
CA ALA A 123 -12.28 -8.93 14.26
C ALA A 123 -11.28 -10.08 14.18
N TYR A 124 -10.56 -10.32 15.28
CA TYR A 124 -9.71 -11.48 15.45
C TYR A 124 -10.45 -12.55 16.25
N TYR A 125 -10.44 -13.79 15.75
CA TYR A 125 -11.08 -14.93 16.38
C TYR A 125 -10.00 -15.83 16.99
N ASP A 126 -9.78 -15.73 18.31
CA ASP A 126 -8.68 -16.43 19.00
C ASP A 126 -8.72 -17.96 18.75
N HIS A 127 -9.90 -18.58 18.71
CA HIS A 127 -10.08 -20.02 18.51
C HIS A 127 -9.82 -20.51 17.07
N LEU A 128 -9.92 -19.62 16.07
CA LEU A 128 -9.63 -19.93 14.66
C LEU A 128 -8.28 -19.36 14.22
N ALA A 129 -7.66 -18.56 15.08
CA ALA A 129 -6.51 -17.74 14.77
C ALA A 129 -6.61 -17.01 13.41
N THR A 130 -7.77 -16.38 13.19
CA THR A 130 -8.12 -15.77 11.92
C THR A 130 -8.63 -14.35 12.15
N VAL A 131 -8.21 -13.42 11.30
CA VAL A 131 -8.78 -12.08 11.20
C VAL A 131 -9.86 -12.08 10.13
N ARG A 132 -11.02 -11.52 10.43
CA ARG A 132 -12.07 -11.23 9.46
C ARG A 132 -12.22 -9.73 9.27
N ILE A 133 -12.30 -9.29 8.02
CA ILE A 133 -12.39 -7.88 7.64
C ILE A 133 -13.57 -7.67 6.71
N LYS A 134 -14.40 -6.68 7.04
CA LYS A 134 -15.39 -6.13 6.10
C LYS A 134 -15.12 -4.66 5.91
N PHE A 135 -14.91 -4.24 4.66
CA PHE A 135 -14.65 -2.83 4.34
C PHE A 135 -15.95 -2.03 4.31
N THR A 136 -15.87 -0.74 4.67
CA THR A 136 -16.99 0.18 4.46
C THR A 136 -17.24 0.40 2.97
N ASN A 137 -18.48 0.72 2.59
CA ASN A 137 -18.81 1.04 1.18
C ASN A 137 -17.95 2.14 0.58
N THR A 138 -17.49 3.09 1.39
CA THR A 138 -16.58 4.14 0.95
C THR A 138 -15.16 3.60 0.72
N ALA A 139 -14.63 2.81 1.66
CA ALA A 139 -13.30 2.22 1.53
C ALA A 139 -13.17 1.31 0.29
N LYS A 140 -14.22 0.53 -0.02
CA LYS A 140 -14.24 -0.37 -1.20
C LYS A 140 -13.86 0.33 -2.50
N ARG A 141 -14.25 1.60 -2.68
CA ARG A 141 -13.96 2.39 -3.90
C ARG A 141 -12.47 2.59 -4.14
N TYR A 142 -11.65 2.53 -3.09
CA TYR A 142 -10.20 2.69 -3.19
C TYR A 142 -9.46 1.38 -3.48
N PHE A 143 -10.13 0.23 -3.37
CA PHE A 143 -9.55 -1.10 -3.59
C PHE A 143 -10.14 -1.86 -4.78
N SER A 144 -11.19 -1.30 -5.40
CA SER A 144 -11.98 -1.94 -6.45
C SER A 144 -12.18 -0.98 -7.63
N LYS A 145 -12.63 -1.51 -8.79
CA LYS A 145 -12.75 -0.75 -10.05
C LYS A 145 -11.49 0.07 -10.41
N LEU A 146 -10.33 -0.57 -10.34
CA LEU A 146 -9.02 0.06 -10.61
C LEU A 146 -8.59 -0.03 -12.09
N ILE A 147 -9.51 -0.38 -13.00
CA ILE A 147 -9.28 -0.34 -14.45
C ILE A 147 -9.82 0.97 -15.01
N GLY A 148 -8.98 1.74 -15.70
CA GLY A 148 -9.36 2.95 -16.40
C GLY A 148 -8.15 3.72 -16.92
N SER A 149 -8.39 4.75 -17.72
CA SER A 149 -7.37 5.59 -18.38
C SER A 149 -6.58 6.51 -17.44
N GLU A 150 -7.01 6.68 -16.19
CA GLU A 150 -6.48 7.77 -15.36
C GLU A 150 -5.17 7.45 -14.60
N ASN A 151 -4.62 6.23 -14.63
CA ASN A 151 -3.40 5.84 -13.88
C ASN A 151 -3.38 6.33 -12.40
N ARG A 152 -4.55 6.52 -11.79
CA ARG A 152 -4.71 6.99 -10.39
C ARG A 152 -4.67 5.83 -9.39
N TYR A 153 -3.83 4.84 -9.66
CA TYR A 153 -3.66 3.69 -8.79
C TYR A 153 -2.17 3.33 -8.64
N THR A 154 -1.87 2.69 -7.52
CA THR A 154 -0.57 2.14 -7.19
C THR A 154 -0.67 0.63 -7.22
N THR A 155 0.19 -0.02 -8.00
CA THR A 155 0.36 -1.47 -8.01
C THR A 155 1.61 -1.84 -7.25
N GLN A 156 1.54 -2.80 -6.33
CA GLN A 156 2.66 -3.30 -5.53
C GLN A 156 2.78 -4.83 -5.67
N VAL A 157 3.98 -5.39 -5.47
CA VAL A 157 4.16 -6.85 -5.36
C VAL A 157 3.88 -7.22 -3.91
N LEU A 158 2.93 -8.14 -3.70
CA LEU A 158 2.48 -8.50 -2.35
C LEU A 158 3.63 -9.02 -1.49
N LYS A 159 4.45 -9.91 -2.03
CA LYS A 159 5.61 -10.50 -1.35
C LYS A 159 6.56 -9.42 -0.83
N SER A 160 6.84 -8.40 -1.63
CA SER A 160 7.69 -7.27 -1.25
C SER A 160 7.09 -6.46 -0.10
N VAL A 161 5.79 -6.19 -0.15
CA VAL A 161 5.09 -5.45 0.92
C VAL A 161 5.16 -6.20 2.26
N VAL A 162 4.96 -7.52 2.25
CA VAL A 162 4.89 -8.31 3.48
C VAL A 162 6.26 -8.65 4.08
N LEU A 163 7.33 -8.70 3.27
CA LEU A 163 8.69 -9.03 3.71
C LEU A 163 9.49 -7.83 4.26
N LEU A 164 9.12 -6.60 3.89
CA LEU A 164 9.71 -5.40 4.49
C LEU A 164 9.40 -5.37 6.00
N ASN A 165 10.41 -5.08 6.82
CA ASN A 165 10.33 -5.10 8.29
C ASN A 165 10.28 -3.70 8.92
N SER A 166 10.36 -2.65 8.12
CA SER A 166 10.28 -1.27 8.58
C SER A 166 9.10 -0.56 7.93
N VAL A 167 8.31 0.14 8.75
CA VAL A 167 7.21 1.00 8.28
C VAL A 167 7.72 2.03 7.27
N ASN A 168 8.90 2.61 7.52
CA ASN A 168 9.52 3.57 6.62
C ASN A 168 9.87 2.94 5.27
N SER A 169 10.38 1.71 5.27
CA SER A 169 10.72 0.99 4.03
C SER A 169 9.49 0.64 3.23
N THR A 170 8.44 0.14 3.88
CA THR A 170 7.14 -0.10 3.23
C THR A 170 6.56 1.18 2.63
N ASN A 171 6.70 2.31 3.33
CA ASN A 171 6.20 3.60 2.87
C ASN A 171 6.98 4.12 1.67
N LEU A 172 8.32 4.08 1.73
CA LEU A 172 9.15 4.49 0.59
C LEU A 172 8.92 3.59 -0.62
N TYR A 173 8.78 2.28 -0.41
CA TYR A 173 8.42 1.33 -1.46
C TYR A 173 7.08 1.68 -2.11
N GLN A 174 6.05 1.99 -1.32
CA GLN A 174 4.75 2.43 -1.83
C GLN A 174 4.87 3.70 -2.70
N VAL A 175 5.65 4.70 -2.25
CA VAL A 175 5.88 5.93 -3.03
C VAL A 175 6.56 5.62 -4.37
N ILE A 176 7.62 4.81 -4.38
CA ILE A 176 8.30 4.42 -5.61
C ILE A 176 7.34 3.68 -6.56
N ARG A 177 6.56 2.74 -6.03
CA ARG A 177 5.57 1.97 -6.80
C ARG A 177 4.42 2.83 -7.32
N LYS A 178 4.05 3.90 -6.62
CA LYS A 178 3.08 4.91 -7.09
C LYS A 178 3.60 5.61 -8.35
N TYR A 179 4.80 6.16 -8.31
CA TYR A 179 5.43 6.80 -9.48
C TYR A 179 5.66 5.82 -10.63
N TYR A 180 6.06 4.59 -10.32
CA TYR A 180 6.18 3.53 -11.32
C TYR A 180 4.85 3.17 -11.99
N SER A 181 3.76 3.14 -11.23
CA SER A 181 2.42 2.84 -11.74
C SER A 181 1.87 3.96 -12.62
N GLN A 182 2.22 5.21 -12.31
CA GLN A 182 1.86 6.38 -13.13
C GLN A 182 2.58 6.37 -14.49
N ASN A 183 3.87 6.02 -14.51
CA ASN A 183 4.65 5.93 -15.73
C ASN A 183 5.76 4.88 -15.62
N SER A 184 5.49 3.66 -16.10
CA SER A 184 6.42 2.53 -16.00
C SER A 184 7.67 2.67 -16.87
N SER A 185 7.64 3.54 -17.89
CA SER A 185 8.80 3.83 -18.72
C SER A 185 9.83 4.71 -18.00
N LYS A 186 9.37 5.53 -17.03
CA LYS A 186 10.24 6.43 -16.29
C LYS A 186 10.80 5.72 -15.06
N LYS A 187 12.11 5.50 -15.06
CA LYS A 187 12.87 4.86 -13.96
C LYS A 187 13.36 5.87 -12.91
N SER A 188 12.75 7.04 -12.87
CA SER A 188 13.09 8.10 -11.93
C SER A 188 11.92 9.05 -11.67
N PHE A 189 11.93 9.70 -10.51
CA PHE A 189 10.99 10.78 -10.20
C PHE A 189 11.63 11.82 -9.29
N ASP A 190 11.12 13.04 -9.38
CA ASP A 190 11.52 14.16 -8.53
C ASP A 190 10.38 14.42 -7.53
N ILE A 191 10.72 14.58 -6.25
CA ILE A 191 9.78 14.88 -5.18
C ILE A 191 10.41 15.85 -4.19
N SER A 192 9.61 16.75 -3.62
CA SER A 192 10.12 17.63 -2.56
C SER A 192 10.33 16.86 -1.27
N VAL A 193 11.23 17.34 -0.41
CA VAL A 193 11.49 16.72 0.90
C VAL A 193 10.22 16.70 1.76
N ASP A 194 9.41 17.75 1.68
CA ASP A 194 8.19 17.86 2.47
C ASP A 194 7.10 16.94 1.92
N ASP A 195 6.87 16.93 0.60
CA ASP A 195 5.91 16.02 -0.04
C ASP A 195 6.27 14.55 0.23
N LEU A 196 7.56 14.20 0.16
CA LEU A 196 8.00 12.84 0.49
C LEU A 196 7.69 12.47 1.95
N LYS A 197 7.91 13.39 2.90
CA LYS A 197 7.55 13.15 4.30
C LYS A 197 6.04 13.01 4.48
N GLU A 198 5.25 13.77 3.75
CA GLU A 198 3.79 13.68 3.77
C GLU A 198 3.30 12.35 3.20
N GLU A 199 3.78 11.94 2.03
CA GLU A 199 3.42 10.65 1.40
C GLU A 199 3.85 9.46 2.27
N MET A 200 4.97 9.58 2.97
CA MET A 200 5.46 8.56 3.89
C MET A 200 4.82 8.62 5.29
N GLY A 201 3.90 9.55 5.56
CA GLY A 201 3.24 9.67 6.87
C GLY A 201 4.20 10.03 8.02
N LEU A 202 5.26 10.79 7.74
CA LEU A 202 6.32 11.14 8.68
C LEU A 202 6.03 12.42 9.47
N TYR A 203 4.79 12.55 9.93
CA TYR A 203 4.33 13.66 10.75
C TYR A 203 3.36 13.18 11.84
N THR A 204 3.14 14.05 12.81
CA THR A 204 2.07 13.98 13.81
C THR A 204 1.28 15.27 13.75
N ILE A 205 0.03 15.23 14.20
CA ILE A 205 -0.79 16.42 14.42
C ILE A 205 -0.85 16.63 15.93
N GLU A 206 -0.22 17.69 16.40
CA GLU A 206 -0.19 18.07 17.81
C GLU A 206 -0.85 19.44 17.94
N GLU A 207 -1.89 19.55 18.76
CA GLU A 207 -2.63 20.81 18.97
C GLU A 207 -3.17 21.47 17.68
N GLY A 208 -3.46 20.65 16.66
CA GLY A 208 -3.91 21.12 15.34
C GLY A 208 -2.79 21.50 14.37
N GLU A 209 -1.52 21.44 14.80
CA GLU A 209 -0.36 21.74 13.97
C GLU A 209 0.37 20.47 13.50
N LYS A 210 0.81 20.49 12.23
CA LYS A 210 1.60 19.41 11.64
C LYS A 210 3.06 19.51 12.09
N LYS A 211 3.54 18.51 12.82
CA LYS A 211 4.96 18.39 13.21
C LYS A 211 5.63 17.21 12.52
N TYR A 212 6.73 17.46 11.82
CA TYR A 212 7.50 16.41 11.15
C TYR A 212 8.34 15.60 12.15
N LYS A 213 8.31 14.26 12.03
CA LYS A 213 9.08 13.34 12.88
C LYS A 213 10.60 13.49 12.72
N TYR A 214 11.05 13.93 11.54
CA TYR A 214 12.47 14.15 11.21
C TYR A 214 12.70 15.58 10.69
N PRO A 215 12.77 16.58 11.59
CA PRO A 215 12.93 17.98 11.17
C PRO A 215 14.25 18.24 10.44
N LYS A 216 15.36 17.65 10.93
CA LYS A 216 16.68 17.80 10.32
C LYS A 216 16.84 16.86 9.14
N TYR A 217 17.23 17.42 7.98
CA TYR A 217 17.46 16.68 6.74
C TYR A 217 18.48 15.54 6.89
N SER A 218 19.58 15.76 7.63
CA SER A 218 20.60 14.72 7.86
C SER A 218 20.06 13.50 8.60
N PHE A 219 19.18 13.68 9.59
CA PHE A 219 18.53 12.58 10.30
C PHE A 219 17.49 11.89 9.41
N PHE A 220 16.71 12.65 8.65
CA PHE A 220 15.80 12.07 7.66
C PHE A 220 16.54 11.16 6.67
N VAL A 221 17.66 11.63 6.09
CA VAL A 221 18.46 10.81 5.17
C VAL A 221 19.04 9.58 5.85
N ARG A 222 19.70 9.74 7.00
CA ARG A 222 20.41 8.64 7.68
C ARG A 222 19.45 7.60 8.23
N ASP A 223 18.38 8.04 8.91
CA ASP A 223 17.53 7.16 9.71
C ASP A 223 16.30 6.66 8.96
N VAL A 224 15.93 7.32 7.85
CA VAL A 224 14.80 6.93 7.00
C VAL A 224 15.30 6.48 5.64
N ILE A 225 15.79 7.41 4.81
CA ILE A 225 16.04 7.13 3.38
C ILE A 225 17.08 6.02 3.18
N ASN A 226 18.27 6.14 3.75
CA ASN A 226 19.35 5.17 3.52
C ASN A 226 18.99 3.77 4.04
N LYS A 227 18.39 3.69 5.24
CA LYS A 227 17.95 2.41 5.82
C LYS A 227 16.87 1.77 4.97
N SER A 228 15.91 2.56 4.51
CA SER A 228 14.82 2.07 3.66
C SER A 228 15.29 1.64 2.28
N ILE A 229 16.21 2.39 1.65
CA ILE A 229 16.80 2.00 0.37
C ILE A 229 17.50 0.65 0.48
N ASN A 230 18.35 0.47 1.50
CA ASN A 230 19.08 -0.78 1.69
C ASN A 230 18.14 -1.98 1.85
N GLU A 231 17.11 -1.84 2.68
CA GLU A 231 16.14 -2.91 2.89
C GLU A 231 15.29 -3.21 1.64
N ILE A 232 14.88 -2.18 0.90
CA ILE A 232 14.12 -2.34 -0.35
C ILE A 232 14.96 -3.11 -1.38
N ILE A 233 16.23 -2.76 -1.55
CA ILE A 233 17.14 -3.44 -2.47
C ILE A 233 17.32 -4.92 -2.10
N GLU A 234 17.42 -5.21 -0.80
CA GLU A 234 17.65 -6.57 -0.30
C GLU A 234 16.42 -7.48 -0.46
N LYS A 235 15.20 -6.95 -0.24
CA LYS A 235 13.99 -7.77 -0.03
C LYS A 235 12.92 -7.67 -1.11
N THR A 236 13.10 -6.82 -2.11
CA THR A 236 12.07 -6.55 -3.12
C THR A 236 12.59 -6.75 -4.54
N GLU A 237 11.69 -6.65 -5.52
CA GLU A 237 12.03 -6.67 -6.94
C GLU A 237 12.82 -5.44 -7.43
N ILE A 238 12.96 -4.42 -6.59
CA ILE A 238 13.73 -3.20 -6.89
C ILE A 238 15.19 -3.44 -6.53
N ASN A 239 16.01 -3.84 -7.49
CA ASN A 239 17.40 -4.24 -7.24
C ASN A 239 18.41 -3.07 -7.26
N GLN A 240 18.00 -1.92 -7.79
CA GLN A 240 18.79 -0.69 -7.75
C GLN A 240 17.88 0.44 -7.34
N LEU A 241 18.29 1.20 -6.33
CA LEU A 241 17.57 2.36 -5.84
C LEU A 241 18.57 3.35 -5.26
N SER A 242 18.54 4.59 -5.72
CA SER A 242 19.38 5.67 -5.22
C SER A 242 18.62 6.98 -5.23
N PHE A 243 19.19 7.99 -4.57
CA PHE A 243 18.64 9.34 -4.64
C PHE A 243 19.75 10.39 -4.73
N SER A 244 19.43 11.53 -5.32
CA SER A 244 20.30 12.70 -5.41
C SER A 244 19.53 13.99 -5.13
N VAL A 245 20.24 15.05 -4.74
CA VAL A 245 19.63 16.38 -4.52
C VAL A 245 19.65 17.15 -5.83
N VAL A 246 18.47 17.42 -6.39
CA VAL A 246 18.31 18.15 -7.66
C VAL A 246 17.85 19.59 -7.48
N GLY A 247 17.43 19.98 -6.28
CA GLY A 247 17.05 21.36 -5.97
C GLY A 247 17.31 21.74 -4.53
N LYS A 248 17.76 22.98 -4.32
CA LYS A 248 18.02 23.57 -3.00
C LYS A 248 17.22 24.85 -2.83
N LYS A 249 16.74 25.10 -1.61
CA LYS A 249 16.17 26.38 -1.18
C LYS A 249 17.13 26.99 -0.16
N GLY A 250 17.93 27.96 -0.61
CA GLY A 250 19.09 28.45 0.15
C GLY A 250 20.13 27.33 0.36
N ARG A 251 20.54 27.10 1.61
CA ARG A 251 21.51 26.02 1.96
C ARG A 251 20.85 24.65 2.14
N MET A 252 19.52 24.56 2.12
CA MET A 252 18.79 23.33 2.42
C MET A 252 18.39 22.59 1.15
N ALA A 253 18.53 21.26 1.16
CA ALA A 253 17.97 20.40 0.13
C ALA A 253 16.43 20.51 0.15
N HIS A 254 15.84 20.75 -1.02
CA HIS A 254 14.39 20.92 -1.17
C HIS A 254 13.79 19.87 -2.10
N MET A 255 14.49 19.52 -3.18
CA MET A 255 14.04 18.53 -4.16
C MET A 255 15.02 17.36 -4.26
N LEU A 256 14.47 16.15 -4.22
CA LEU A 256 15.20 14.90 -4.38
C LEU A 256 14.78 14.23 -5.68
N ARG A 257 15.75 13.62 -6.38
CA ARG A 257 15.50 12.70 -7.48
C ARG A 257 15.78 11.29 -7.00
N PHE A 258 14.78 10.41 -7.11
CA PHE A 258 14.97 8.98 -6.92
C PHE A 258 15.13 8.31 -8.28
N GLU A 259 16.09 7.40 -8.37
CA GLU A 259 16.35 6.58 -9.55
C GLU A 259 16.31 5.12 -9.15
N PHE A 260 15.61 4.28 -9.93
CA PHE A 260 15.35 2.90 -9.55
C PHE A 260 15.26 1.96 -10.75
N SER A 261 15.70 0.73 -10.57
CA SER A 261 15.54 -0.36 -11.54
C SER A 261 14.69 -1.46 -10.93
N ILE A 262 13.78 -2.00 -11.73
CA ILE A 262 12.84 -3.05 -11.32
C ILE A 262 13.16 -4.28 -12.16
N ASN A 263 13.59 -5.34 -11.50
CA ASN A 263 13.79 -6.62 -12.16
C ASN A 263 12.45 -7.37 -12.21
N GLU A 264 11.71 -7.21 -13.31
CA GLU A 264 10.48 -7.97 -13.50
C GLU A 264 10.73 -9.49 -13.65
N LYS A 265 11.99 -9.94 -13.76
CA LYS A 265 12.40 -11.35 -13.86
C LYS A 265 12.88 -11.96 -12.54
N SER A 266 12.96 -11.22 -11.42
CA SER A 266 13.41 -11.77 -10.13
C SER A 266 12.31 -12.44 -9.31
N SER A 267 11.09 -12.60 -9.84
CA SER A 267 10.26 -13.74 -9.46
C SER A 267 10.88 -14.97 -10.12
N SER A 268 11.86 -15.60 -9.46
CA SER A 268 12.28 -16.95 -9.84
C SER A 268 11.00 -17.81 -9.86
N PHE A 269 10.52 -18.14 -11.05
CA PHE A 269 9.33 -18.94 -11.22
C PHE A 269 9.58 -20.26 -10.49
N SER A 270 8.81 -20.51 -9.44
CA SER A 270 8.72 -21.87 -8.92
C SER A 270 8.00 -22.72 -9.96
N GLU A 271 8.22 -24.04 -9.96
CA GLU A 271 7.49 -24.95 -10.85
C GLU A 271 5.96 -24.81 -10.66
N ASP A 272 5.53 -24.45 -9.45
CA ASP A 272 4.14 -24.13 -9.11
C ASP A 272 3.62 -22.86 -9.81
N ASP A 273 4.47 -21.84 -10.00
CA ASP A 273 4.11 -20.61 -10.73
C ASP A 273 3.90 -20.91 -12.22
N MET A 274 4.69 -21.84 -12.78
CA MET A 274 4.53 -22.28 -14.17
C MET A 274 3.27 -23.14 -14.35
N ALA A 275 2.98 -24.02 -13.41
CA ALA A 275 1.77 -24.84 -13.41
C ALA A 275 0.49 -23.98 -13.35
N PHE A 276 0.49 -22.93 -12.50
CA PHE A 276 -0.63 -21.99 -12.42
C PHE A 276 -0.84 -21.21 -13.73
N LEU A 277 0.24 -20.76 -14.37
CA LEU A 277 0.16 -20.04 -15.65
C LEU A 277 -0.39 -20.93 -16.77
N GLU A 278 0.04 -22.20 -16.83
CA GLU A 278 -0.50 -23.16 -17.80
C GLU A 278 -1.99 -23.44 -17.59
N GLU A 279 -2.44 -23.51 -16.34
CA GLU A 279 -3.85 -23.73 -16.02
C GLU A 279 -4.69 -22.47 -16.29
N PHE A 280 -4.16 -21.29 -15.98
CA PHE A 280 -4.80 -20.00 -16.24
C PHE A 280 -4.96 -19.73 -17.75
N ASP A 281 -3.93 -19.98 -18.57
CA ASP A 281 -3.98 -19.78 -20.02
C ASP A 281 -4.92 -20.78 -20.73
N LYS A 282 -5.18 -21.95 -20.12
CA LYS A 282 -6.23 -22.88 -20.59
C LYS A 282 -7.64 -22.36 -20.34
N VAL A 283 -7.85 -21.67 -19.22
CA VAL A 283 -9.18 -21.15 -18.81
C VAL A 283 -9.49 -19.80 -19.47
N VAL A 284 -8.48 -18.98 -19.72
CA VAL A 284 -8.63 -17.67 -20.37
C VAL A 284 -7.60 -17.55 -21.50
N PRO A 285 -7.84 -18.17 -22.66
CA PRO A 285 -6.88 -18.14 -23.75
C PRO A 285 -6.63 -16.69 -24.20
N PRO A 286 -5.37 -16.31 -24.44
CA PRO A 286 -5.04 -14.97 -24.89
C PRO A 286 -5.78 -14.68 -26.21
N LYS A 287 -6.49 -13.54 -26.25
CA LYS A 287 -7.16 -13.09 -27.48
C LYS A 287 -6.10 -12.96 -28.58
N LYS A 288 -6.24 -13.76 -29.64
CA LYS A 288 -5.46 -13.58 -30.86
C LYS A 288 -5.82 -12.22 -31.43
N ASN A 289 -4.87 -11.29 -31.41
CA ASN A 289 -5.02 -10.00 -32.07
C ASN A 289 -5.18 -10.26 -33.59
N LYS A 290 -6.33 -9.85 -34.13
CA LYS A 290 -6.53 -9.55 -35.55
C LYS A 290 -6.77 -8.05 -35.67
#